data_AF-C3X3S4-F1
#
_entry.id   AF-C3X3S4-F1
#
_cell.length_a   1.000
_cell.length_b   1.000
_cell.length_c   1.000
_cell.angle_alpha   90.00
_cell.angle_beta   90.00
_cell.angle_gamma   90.00
#
_symmetry.space_group_name_H-M   'P 1'
#
loop_
_entity.id
_entity.type
_entity.pdbx_description
1 polymer ?
#
loop_
_entity_poly.entity_id
_entity_poly.type
_entity_poly.pdbx_seq_one_letter_code
_entity_poly.pdbx_strand_id
1 'polypeptide(L)'
;MKTLLFLCGGPGVFRMGRGQGGIRPFRVWRAGAGVRAVSGNGLRPGGGRAIMAHGVPGSAGQRRRQGGLPCGGNGWGRKMRFVIDGRVFAAIPDMVAGVVVAQGVDNTRERPEVSAMLAQSVAAAQARFSGQEVKKAGEIVPYREAFRALGINPNRFPCSAEALFSRIGKGKGLPSINPLVDLNNAVSLKYVIPMGTHDLKDVPDAIEMRPATENDRFLPFGGGREEVPDSGEVVYAVGHQVRTRRWTWRQSENGKITAKTSAVFFPIDGFAGFNDVAVKAAANELAEKLVACFGAEVRTGFVDRDHPEFVWSF
;
A
#
# COMPACT_ATOMS: atom_id res chain seq x y z
N MET A 1 11.24 14.78 20.39
CA MET A 1 10.66 13.42 20.34
C MET A 1 10.38 13.06 18.89
N LYS A 2 11.17 12.14 18.31
CA LYS A 2 11.12 11.75 16.89
C LYS A 2 10.17 10.55 16.74
N THR A 3 8.99 10.76 16.18
CA THR A 3 8.09 9.69 15.76
C THR A 3 8.73 8.95 14.58
N LEU A 4 9.05 7.67 14.80
CA LEU A 4 9.89 6.86 13.94
C LEU A 4 9.03 6.24 12.82
N LEU A 5 9.19 6.77 11.60
CA LEU A 5 8.68 6.21 10.34
C LEU A 5 9.13 4.76 10.15
N PHE A 6 8.21 3.84 9.84
CA PHE A 6 8.54 2.55 9.23
C PHE A 6 7.65 2.30 8.02
N LEU A 7 8.28 2.22 6.84
CA LEU A 7 8.11 1.19 5.80
C LEU A 7 9.14 1.48 4.68
N CYS A 8 9.97 0.46 4.40
CA CYS A 8 10.92 0.32 3.28
C CYS A 8 11.93 1.44 2.99
N GLY A 9 13.20 1.16 3.30
CA GLY A 9 14.34 2.00 2.93
C GLY A 9 14.51 2.15 1.42
N GLY A 10 14.47 3.39 0.95
CA GLY A 10 15.09 3.81 -0.31
C GLY A 10 16.53 4.29 -0.08
N PRO A 11 17.40 4.27 -1.11
CA PRO A 11 18.81 4.63 -0.97
C PRO A 11 18.98 6.11 -0.64
N GLY A 12 19.84 6.39 0.34
CA GLY A 12 20.03 7.70 0.94
C GLY A 12 20.54 8.76 -0.04
N VAL A 13 19.92 9.93 0.03
CA VAL A 13 20.51 11.18 -0.45
C VAL A 13 21.48 11.66 0.63
N PHE A 14 22.79 11.49 0.39
CA PHE A 14 23.83 12.06 1.23
C PHE A 14 23.81 13.60 1.09
N ARG A 15 23.56 14.31 2.19
CA ARG A 15 23.78 15.75 2.29
C ARG A 15 24.99 15.96 3.20
N MET A 16 26.10 16.42 2.64
CA MET A 16 27.33 16.75 3.38
C MET A 16 27.08 17.88 4.39
N GLY A 17 27.27 17.57 5.67
CA GLY A 17 27.49 18.56 6.73
C GLY A 17 28.99 18.68 7.01
N ARG A 18 29.49 19.91 7.09
CA ARG A 18 30.90 20.26 7.31
C ARG A 18 31.36 19.81 8.70
N GLY A 19 32.52 19.17 8.77
CA GLY A 19 33.25 18.86 10.00
C GLY A 19 34.75 18.83 9.70
N GLN A 20 35.51 19.58 10.48
CA GLN A 20 36.92 19.90 10.32
C GLN A 20 37.85 18.69 10.53
N GLY A 21 39.00 18.70 9.84
CA GLY A 21 40.25 18.13 10.34
C GLY A 21 40.80 16.90 9.61
N GLY A 22 42.02 17.04 9.06
CA GLY A 22 42.96 15.92 8.87
C GLY A 22 43.25 15.50 7.43
N ILE A 23 44.26 16.15 6.82
CA ILE A 23 44.84 15.80 5.50
C ILE A 23 45.87 14.67 5.68
N ARG A 24 45.76 13.59 4.88
CA ARG A 24 46.93 12.87 4.30
C ARG A 24 46.57 12.28 2.93
N PRO A 25 47.48 12.30 1.93
CA PRO A 25 47.12 12.11 0.52
C PRO A 25 47.44 10.70 0.03
N PHE A 26 46.67 10.12 -0.92
CA PHE A 26 47.20 9.09 -1.81
C PHE A 26 46.54 9.07 -3.20
N ARG A 27 47.40 9.32 -4.19
CA ARG A 27 47.46 8.87 -5.60
C ARG A 27 46.18 8.78 -6.44
N VAL A 28 46.08 9.70 -7.39
CA VAL A 28 45.27 9.59 -8.62
C VAL A 28 46.10 8.85 -9.68
N TRP A 29 45.53 7.78 -10.23
CA TRP A 29 45.96 7.20 -11.50
C TRP A 29 45.27 7.93 -12.66
N ARG A 30 46.07 8.35 -13.66
CA ARG A 30 45.61 8.81 -14.98
C ARG A 30 45.92 7.73 -16.01
N ALA A 31 44.92 7.40 -16.81
CA ALA A 31 44.99 6.97 -18.21
C ALA A 31 43.55 7.13 -18.74
N GLY A 32 43.23 7.58 -19.94
CA GLY A 32 43.95 7.92 -21.16
C GLY A 32 42.87 8.28 -22.19
N ALA A 33 43.22 9.13 -23.14
CA ALA A 33 42.35 9.83 -24.08
C ALA A 33 41.56 8.94 -25.07
N GLY A 34 40.47 9.49 -25.61
CA GLY A 34 39.72 8.93 -26.75
C GLY A 34 38.65 9.89 -27.29
N VAL A 35 39.06 10.73 -28.23
CA VAL A 35 38.29 11.78 -28.93
C VAL A 35 37.25 11.19 -29.92
N ARG A 36 36.07 11.81 -30.03
CA ARG A 36 35.52 12.36 -31.31
C ARG A 36 34.21 13.12 -31.10
N ALA A 37 34.27 14.41 -31.41
CA ALA A 37 33.13 15.25 -31.74
C ALA A 37 32.80 15.08 -33.23
N VAL A 38 31.50 15.15 -33.57
CA VAL A 38 31.04 15.51 -34.92
C VAL A 38 29.92 16.56 -34.77
N SER A 39 30.12 17.64 -35.50
CA SER A 39 29.32 18.85 -35.64
C SER A 39 28.21 18.73 -36.69
N GLY A 40 27.20 19.61 -36.64
CA GLY A 40 26.31 19.93 -37.77
C GLY A 40 24.89 20.32 -37.29
N ASN A 41 24.61 21.55 -36.84
CA ASN A 41 24.36 22.83 -37.53
C ASN A 41 23.00 22.97 -38.26
N GLY A 42 22.24 24.00 -37.84
CA GLY A 42 21.27 24.78 -38.63
C GLY A 42 19.82 24.28 -38.66
N LEU A 43 18.76 25.08 -38.67
CA LEU A 43 18.53 26.54 -38.79
C LEU A 43 17.05 26.79 -38.40
N ARG A 44 16.75 27.90 -37.70
CA ARG A 44 15.44 28.60 -37.71
C ARG A 44 15.53 29.74 -38.75
N PRO A 45 14.44 30.27 -39.35
CA PRO A 45 13.45 31.21 -38.74
C PRO A 45 12.02 30.99 -39.31
N GLY A 46 10.90 31.64 -38.97
CA GLY A 46 10.55 32.84 -38.20
C GLY A 46 9.11 33.28 -38.62
N GLY A 47 8.50 34.19 -37.84
CA GLY A 47 7.29 34.96 -38.20
C GLY A 47 5.94 34.28 -37.89
N GLY A 48 4.89 34.92 -37.37
CA GLY A 48 4.65 36.34 -37.07
C GLY A 48 3.18 36.71 -37.36
N ARG A 49 2.54 37.37 -36.38
CA ARG A 49 1.37 38.27 -36.43
C ARG A 49 -0.06 37.74 -36.19
N ALA A 50 -0.72 38.52 -35.34
CA ALA A 50 -2.14 38.57 -34.98
C ALA A 50 -2.90 39.55 -35.89
N ILE A 51 -4.23 39.37 -36.03
CA ILE A 51 -5.21 40.43 -36.34
C ILE A 51 -6.54 40.16 -35.60
N MET A 52 -7.18 41.27 -35.23
CA MET A 52 -8.33 41.51 -34.38
C MET A 52 -9.72 41.27 -35.01
N ALA A 53 -10.69 41.05 -34.10
CA ALA A 53 -12.06 41.59 -34.00
C ALA A 53 -13.07 41.48 -35.17
N HIS A 54 -14.29 41.00 -34.88
CA HIS A 54 -15.52 41.82 -34.69
C HIS A 54 -16.77 40.92 -34.57
N GLY A 55 -17.73 41.30 -33.68
CA GLY A 55 -19.15 40.94 -33.85
C GLY A 55 -19.85 40.28 -32.65
N VAL A 56 -20.42 41.10 -31.76
CA VAL A 56 -21.53 40.79 -30.82
C VAL A 56 -22.58 41.87 -31.15
N PRO A 57 -23.91 41.60 -31.26
CA PRO A 57 -24.74 41.38 -30.06
C PRO A 57 -25.99 40.48 -30.20
N GLY A 58 -26.50 39.99 -29.07
CA GLY A 58 -27.84 39.41 -29.01
C GLY A 58 -28.13 38.57 -27.77
N SER A 59 -28.57 39.24 -26.71
CA SER A 59 -29.03 38.74 -25.40
C SER A 59 -30.26 37.83 -25.44
N ALA A 60 -30.33 36.82 -24.56
CA ALA A 60 -31.49 36.55 -23.70
C ALA A 60 -31.25 35.36 -22.74
N GLY A 61 -31.59 35.53 -21.45
CA GLY A 61 -32.13 34.43 -20.64
C GLY A 61 -31.19 33.71 -19.67
N GLN A 62 -30.73 34.41 -18.63
CA GLN A 62 -30.26 33.77 -17.39
C GLN A 62 -31.38 32.96 -16.73
N ARG A 63 -31.16 31.66 -16.52
CA ARG A 63 -31.57 30.93 -15.32
C ARG A 63 -30.47 29.97 -14.90
N ARG A 64 -29.60 30.45 -14.00
CA ARG A 64 -28.71 29.60 -13.20
C ARG A 64 -29.59 28.78 -12.26
N ARG A 65 -29.73 27.47 -12.51
CA ARG A 65 -30.10 26.54 -11.44
C ARG A 65 -28.81 26.17 -10.71
N GLN A 66 -28.56 26.88 -9.61
CA GLN A 66 -27.77 26.34 -8.51
C GLN A 66 -28.59 25.18 -7.92
N GLY A 67 -28.32 23.96 -8.38
CA GLY A 67 -28.71 22.75 -7.67
C GLY A 67 -27.70 22.53 -6.56
N GLY A 68 -28.07 22.86 -5.34
CA GLY A 68 -27.25 22.58 -4.16
C GLY A 68 -26.91 21.09 -4.07
N LEU A 69 -25.66 20.80 -3.73
CA LEU A 69 -25.27 19.50 -3.21
C LEU A 69 -26.17 19.20 -1.99
N PRO A 70 -26.85 18.04 -1.91
CA PRO A 70 -27.52 17.68 -0.69
C PRO A 70 -26.45 17.40 0.36
N CYS A 71 -26.27 18.36 1.27
CA CYS A 71 -25.67 18.13 2.56
C CYS A 71 -26.55 17.14 3.34
N GLY A 72 -25.94 16.11 3.92
CA GLY A 72 -26.54 15.33 5.00
C GLY A 72 -27.44 14.17 4.54
N GLY A 73 -26.86 13.19 3.86
CA GLY A 73 -27.40 11.84 3.83
C GLY A 73 -26.57 10.95 4.75
N ASN A 74 -27.17 10.49 5.84
CA ASN A 74 -26.58 9.54 6.79
C ASN A 74 -26.24 8.28 5.98
N GLY A 75 -24.96 8.04 5.67
CA GLY A 75 -24.48 7.02 4.72
C GLY A 75 -24.63 5.56 5.16
N TRP A 76 -25.68 5.23 5.89
CA TRP A 76 -26.00 3.90 6.40
C TRP A 76 -26.80 3.18 5.30
N GLY A 77 -26.24 2.09 4.76
CA GLY A 77 -26.80 1.34 3.62
C GLY A 77 -26.05 1.47 2.28
N ARG A 78 -24.86 2.09 2.22
CA ARG A 78 -24.04 2.09 0.99
C ARG A 78 -23.37 0.73 0.79
N LYS A 79 -23.67 0.10 -0.35
CA LYS A 79 -23.01 -1.12 -0.81
C LYS A 79 -21.58 -0.78 -1.23
N MET A 80 -20.59 -1.28 -0.50
CA MET A 80 -19.16 -1.13 -0.81
C MET A 80 -18.61 -2.44 -1.37
N ARG A 81 -17.61 -2.37 -2.25
CA ARG A 81 -17.02 -3.57 -2.86
C ARG A 81 -15.50 -3.57 -2.83
N PHE A 82 -14.95 -4.77 -2.85
CA PHE A 82 -13.55 -5.04 -3.11
C PHE A 82 -13.46 -5.86 -4.39
N VAL A 83 -12.66 -5.41 -5.35
CA VAL A 83 -12.55 -6.03 -6.68
C VAL A 83 -11.09 -6.30 -7.00
N ILE A 84 -10.79 -7.49 -7.51
CA ILE A 84 -9.50 -7.80 -8.12
C ILE A 84 -9.69 -7.79 -9.64
N ASP A 85 -8.93 -6.94 -10.33
CA ASP A 85 -8.98 -6.80 -11.78
C ASP A 85 -8.51 -8.09 -12.48
N GLY A 86 -9.21 -8.51 -13.54
CA GLY A 86 -8.87 -9.72 -14.30
C GLY A 86 -7.43 -9.78 -14.82
N ARG A 87 -6.78 -8.62 -15.05
CA ARG A 87 -5.36 -8.54 -15.45
C ARG A 87 -4.41 -8.99 -14.34
N VAL A 88 -4.82 -8.86 -13.07
CA VAL A 88 -4.06 -9.42 -11.95
C VAL A 88 -4.12 -10.94 -12.01
N PHE A 89 -5.32 -11.53 -12.17
CA PHE A 89 -5.48 -12.98 -12.30
C PHE A 89 -4.83 -13.54 -13.58
N ALA A 90 -4.68 -12.74 -14.63
CA ALA A 90 -3.93 -13.15 -15.80
C ALA A 90 -2.44 -13.33 -15.50
N ALA A 91 -1.87 -12.52 -14.60
CA ALA A 91 -0.46 -12.60 -14.21
C ALA A 91 -0.22 -13.57 -13.03
N ILE A 92 -1.18 -13.68 -12.11
CA ILE A 92 -1.12 -14.57 -10.94
C ILE A 92 -2.43 -15.40 -10.88
N PRO A 93 -2.50 -16.51 -11.63
CA PRO A 93 -3.73 -17.29 -11.79
C PRO A 93 -4.38 -17.84 -10.54
N ASP A 94 -3.56 -18.20 -9.57
CA ASP A 94 -3.91 -18.84 -8.32
C ASP A 94 -4.07 -17.84 -7.18
N MET A 95 -3.98 -16.54 -7.44
CA MET A 95 -4.17 -15.53 -6.38
C MET A 95 -5.56 -15.65 -5.76
N VAL A 96 -5.61 -15.53 -4.43
CA VAL A 96 -6.84 -15.38 -3.66
C VAL A 96 -6.67 -14.26 -2.63
N ALA A 97 -7.77 -13.69 -2.17
CA ALA A 97 -7.78 -12.75 -1.06
C ALA A 97 -8.89 -13.08 -0.08
N GLY A 98 -8.52 -13.33 1.17
CA GLY A 98 -9.45 -13.22 2.30
C GLY A 98 -9.73 -11.74 2.55
N VAL A 99 -10.97 -11.42 2.87
CA VAL A 99 -11.40 -10.05 3.16
C VAL A 99 -12.08 -10.03 4.51
N VAL A 100 -11.65 -9.14 5.40
CA VAL A 100 -12.37 -8.83 6.63
C VAL A 100 -12.66 -7.33 6.66
N VAL A 101 -13.91 -6.97 6.91
CA VAL A 101 -14.33 -5.58 7.09
C VAL A 101 -14.99 -5.44 8.45
N ALA A 102 -14.62 -4.40 9.18
CA ALA A 102 -15.22 -4.09 10.46
C ALA A 102 -15.67 -2.64 10.56
N GLN A 103 -16.80 -2.40 11.22
CA GLN A 103 -17.34 -1.08 11.55
C GLN A 103 -17.63 -0.99 13.05
N GLY A 104 -17.62 0.23 13.58
CA GLY A 104 -17.88 0.50 15.00
C GLY A 104 -16.65 0.26 15.89
N VAL A 105 -15.45 0.19 15.30
CA VAL A 105 -14.21 0.00 16.06
C VAL A 105 -13.83 1.29 16.80
N ASP A 106 -13.41 1.16 18.06
CA ASP A 106 -12.74 2.23 18.82
C ASP A 106 -11.24 1.95 18.83
N ASN A 107 -10.46 2.72 18.07
CA ASN A 107 -9.00 2.58 18.01
C ASN A 107 -8.25 3.53 18.97
N THR A 108 -8.97 4.20 19.88
CA THR A 108 -8.38 5.12 20.87
C THR A 108 -8.00 4.43 22.18
N ARG A 109 -8.63 3.28 22.48
CA ARG A 109 -8.41 2.52 23.72
C ARG A 109 -7.31 1.50 23.53
N GLU A 110 -6.42 1.39 24.52
CA GLU A 110 -5.51 0.26 24.60
C GLU A 110 -6.28 -1.05 24.76
N ARG A 111 -5.72 -2.14 24.21
CA ARG A 111 -6.31 -3.48 24.25
C ARG A 111 -5.25 -4.49 24.67
N PRO A 112 -5.10 -4.76 25.98
CA PRO A 112 -4.06 -5.65 26.50
C PRO A 112 -4.06 -7.04 25.84
N GLU A 113 -5.22 -7.56 25.46
CA GLU A 113 -5.37 -8.82 24.75
C GLU A 113 -4.71 -8.79 23.38
N VAL A 114 -4.86 -7.69 22.63
CA VAL A 114 -4.21 -7.49 21.33
C VAL A 114 -2.70 -7.34 21.51
N SER A 115 -2.27 -6.56 22.52
CA SER A 115 -0.85 -6.41 22.84
C SER A 115 -0.19 -7.74 23.19
N ALA A 116 -0.89 -8.60 23.96
CA ALA A 116 -0.41 -9.94 24.31
C ALA A 116 -0.33 -10.85 23.07
N MET A 117 -1.33 -10.82 22.18
CA MET A 117 -1.30 -11.56 20.92
C MET A 117 -0.13 -11.12 20.02
N LEU A 118 0.12 -9.82 19.92
CA LEU A 118 1.26 -9.30 19.16
C LEU A 118 2.58 -9.78 19.77
N ALA A 119 2.74 -9.68 21.09
CA ALA A 119 3.95 -10.14 21.77
C ALA A 119 4.21 -11.64 21.56
N GLN A 120 3.17 -12.47 21.66
CA GLN A 120 3.26 -13.91 21.38
C GLN A 120 3.69 -14.19 19.94
N SER A 121 3.09 -13.49 18.98
CA SER A 121 3.37 -13.68 17.55
C SER A 121 4.78 -13.20 17.19
N VAL A 122 5.25 -12.10 17.78
CA VAL A 122 6.63 -11.62 17.64
C VAL A 122 7.63 -12.60 18.24
N ALA A 123 7.34 -13.18 19.41
CA ALA A 123 8.20 -14.17 20.04
C ALA A 123 8.31 -15.45 19.20
N ALA A 124 7.19 -15.95 18.68
CA ALA A 124 7.16 -17.11 17.77
C ALA A 124 7.93 -16.81 16.47
N ALA A 125 7.72 -15.63 15.87
CA ALA A 125 8.44 -15.20 14.69
C ALA A 125 9.96 -15.07 14.94
N GLN A 126 10.36 -14.54 16.10
CA GLN A 126 11.77 -14.45 16.49
C GLN A 126 12.40 -15.83 16.62
N ALA A 127 11.75 -16.75 17.33
CA ALA A 127 12.22 -18.12 17.50
C ALA A 127 12.38 -18.83 16.15
N ARG A 128 11.43 -18.61 15.23
CA ARG A 128 11.43 -19.23 13.91
C ARG A 128 12.46 -18.66 12.94
N PHE A 129 12.65 -17.34 12.90
CA PHE A 129 13.41 -16.66 11.84
C PHE A 129 14.75 -16.08 12.29
N SER A 130 15.14 -16.22 13.56
CA SER A 130 16.48 -15.81 14.02
C SER A 130 17.57 -16.56 13.24
N GLY A 131 18.47 -15.81 12.61
CA GLY A 131 19.56 -16.37 11.80
C GLY A 131 19.14 -17.03 10.48
N GLN A 132 17.84 -16.98 10.12
CA GLN A 132 17.31 -17.59 8.90
C GLN A 132 17.24 -16.59 7.74
N GLU A 133 17.41 -17.08 6.52
CA GLU A 133 17.12 -16.30 5.32
C GLU A 133 15.61 -16.32 5.02
N VAL A 134 14.87 -15.35 5.57
CA VAL A 134 13.40 -15.22 5.41
C VAL A 134 12.94 -15.37 3.96
N LYS A 135 13.67 -14.79 3.00
CA LYS A 135 13.39 -14.87 1.56
C LYS A 135 13.38 -16.29 0.98
N LYS A 136 13.93 -17.28 1.70
CA LYS A 136 13.97 -18.71 1.33
C LYS A 136 12.91 -19.55 2.05
N ALA A 137 12.13 -18.96 2.96
CA ALA A 137 11.08 -19.67 3.68
C ALA A 137 9.98 -20.12 2.72
N GLY A 138 9.47 -21.34 2.91
CA GLY A 138 8.47 -21.94 2.02
C GLY A 138 7.22 -21.10 1.87
N GLU A 139 6.79 -20.40 2.93
CA GLU A 139 5.66 -19.48 2.91
C GLU A 139 5.93 -18.17 2.16
N ILE A 140 7.19 -17.75 2.04
CA ILE A 140 7.57 -16.47 1.42
C ILE A 140 7.87 -16.63 -0.08
N VAL A 141 8.42 -17.79 -0.48
CA VAL A 141 8.83 -18.05 -1.87
C VAL A 141 7.70 -17.80 -2.88
N PRO A 142 6.45 -18.28 -2.68
CA PRO A 142 5.36 -18.03 -3.63
C PRO A 142 5.06 -16.55 -3.85
N TYR A 143 5.10 -15.71 -2.81
CA TYR A 143 4.94 -14.26 -2.96
C TYR A 143 6.06 -13.64 -3.79
N ARG A 144 7.30 -14.13 -3.63
CA ARG A 144 8.43 -13.66 -4.44
C ARG A 144 8.29 -14.07 -5.90
N GLU A 145 7.78 -15.26 -6.19
CA GLU A 145 7.49 -15.69 -7.57
C GLU A 145 6.35 -14.87 -8.18
N ALA A 146 5.28 -14.61 -7.42
CA ALA A 146 4.20 -13.73 -7.84
C ALA A 146 4.70 -12.30 -8.12
N PHE A 147 5.58 -11.75 -7.28
CA PHE A 147 6.22 -10.46 -7.55
C PHE A 147 7.00 -10.47 -8.87
N ARG A 148 7.75 -11.54 -9.17
CA ARG A 148 8.47 -11.66 -10.45
C ARG A 148 7.51 -11.76 -11.64
N ALA A 149 6.40 -12.48 -11.52
CA ALA A 149 5.36 -12.56 -12.54
C ALA A 149 4.74 -11.18 -12.85
N LEU A 150 4.68 -10.31 -11.84
CA LEU A 150 4.26 -8.91 -11.99
C LEU A 150 5.38 -7.95 -12.43
N GLY A 151 6.58 -8.44 -12.74
CA GLY A 151 7.73 -7.61 -13.10
C GLY A 151 8.35 -6.83 -11.92
N ILE A 152 7.99 -7.17 -10.68
CA ILE A 152 8.51 -6.55 -9.46
C ILE A 152 9.75 -7.31 -9.00
N ASN A 153 10.85 -6.61 -8.71
CA ASN A 153 12.04 -7.23 -8.14
C ASN A 153 11.89 -7.43 -6.61
N PRO A 154 11.71 -8.69 -6.12
CA PRO A 154 11.44 -8.93 -4.70
C PRO A 154 12.67 -8.73 -3.79
N ASN A 155 13.88 -8.56 -4.34
CA ASN A 155 15.04 -8.15 -3.53
C ASN A 155 15.03 -6.65 -3.22
N ARG A 156 14.40 -5.84 -4.07
CA ARG A 156 14.26 -4.39 -3.88
C ARG A 156 12.96 -4.06 -3.15
N PHE A 157 11.92 -4.84 -3.43
CA PHE A 157 10.56 -4.60 -2.96
C PHE A 157 10.01 -5.90 -2.33
N PRO A 158 10.41 -6.26 -1.10
CA PRO A 158 9.87 -7.45 -0.43
C PRO A 158 8.39 -7.24 -0.05
N CYS A 159 7.59 -8.30 -0.02
CA CYS A 159 6.22 -8.22 0.50
C CYS A 159 6.20 -7.87 2.00
N SER A 160 5.04 -7.42 2.51
CA SER A 160 4.89 -6.98 3.90
C SER A 160 5.29 -8.07 4.91
N ALA A 161 4.89 -9.31 4.70
CA ALA A 161 5.26 -10.44 5.55
C ALA A 161 6.79 -10.65 5.56
N GLU A 162 7.44 -10.72 4.39
CA GLU A 162 8.90 -10.86 4.30
C GLU A 162 9.62 -9.71 5.03
N ALA A 163 9.13 -8.48 4.92
CA ALA A 163 9.70 -7.32 5.60
C ALA A 163 9.56 -7.42 7.13
N LEU A 164 8.40 -7.85 7.65
CA LEU A 164 8.15 -8.04 9.08
C LEU A 164 9.05 -9.13 9.67
N PHE A 165 9.06 -10.32 9.07
CA PHE A 165 9.92 -11.41 9.55
C PHE A 165 11.41 -11.07 9.42
N SER A 166 11.83 -10.39 8.35
CA SER A 166 13.22 -9.94 8.19
C SER A 166 13.65 -8.94 9.24
N ARG A 167 12.71 -8.09 9.72
CA ARG A 167 12.95 -7.16 10.81
C ARG A 167 13.12 -7.92 12.13
N ILE A 168 12.19 -8.82 12.42
CA ILE A 168 12.16 -9.60 13.67
C ILE A 168 13.39 -10.51 13.72
N GLY A 169 13.68 -11.31 12.68
CA GLY A 169 14.86 -12.18 12.63
C GLY A 169 16.21 -11.47 12.82
N LYS A 170 16.27 -10.15 12.62
CA LYS A 170 17.44 -9.29 12.91
C LYS A 170 17.47 -8.73 14.34
N GLY A 171 16.58 -9.18 15.22
CA GLY A 171 16.47 -8.74 16.61
C GLY A 171 15.93 -7.31 16.78
N LYS A 172 15.31 -6.72 15.75
CA LYS A 172 14.80 -5.34 15.81
C LYS A 172 13.40 -5.22 16.42
N GLY A 173 12.82 -6.35 16.85
CA GLY A 173 11.46 -6.47 17.36
C GLY A 173 10.41 -5.91 16.40
N LEU A 174 9.23 -5.64 16.93
CA LEU A 174 8.17 -4.91 16.23
C LEU A 174 7.50 -3.96 17.23
N PRO A 175 7.55 -2.63 17.04
CA PRO A 175 6.87 -1.71 17.94
C PRO A 175 5.35 -1.85 17.81
N SER A 176 4.65 -1.68 18.93
CA SER A 176 3.20 -1.43 18.93
C SER A 176 2.92 -0.07 18.29
N ILE A 177 1.90 0.00 17.45
CA ILE A 177 1.53 1.22 16.70
C ILE A 177 0.17 1.73 17.16
N ASN A 178 -0.85 0.89 17.05
CA ASN A 178 -2.20 1.10 17.56
C ASN A 178 -2.94 -0.25 17.53
N PRO A 179 -4.03 -0.43 18.31
CA PRO A 179 -4.69 -1.73 18.45
C PRO A 179 -5.09 -2.41 17.13
N LEU A 180 -5.64 -1.70 16.15
CA LEU A 180 -6.02 -2.31 14.86
C LEU A 180 -4.81 -2.80 14.06
N VAL A 181 -3.75 -1.99 13.99
CA VAL A 181 -2.52 -2.37 13.27
C VAL A 181 -1.79 -3.50 13.98
N ASP A 182 -1.81 -3.50 15.31
CA ASP A 182 -1.18 -4.53 16.14
C ASP A 182 -1.91 -5.87 16.00
N LEU A 183 -3.26 -5.85 15.95
CA LEU A 183 -4.04 -7.06 15.66
C LEU A 183 -3.74 -7.60 14.27
N ASN A 184 -3.69 -6.74 13.24
CA ASN A 184 -3.28 -7.14 11.88
C ASN A 184 -1.91 -7.82 11.88
N ASN A 185 -0.93 -7.19 12.53
CA ASN A 185 0.43 -7.69 12.57
C ASN A 185 0.53 -8.99 13.36
N ALA A 186 -0.21 -9.14 14.45
CA ALA A 186 -0.25 -10.39 15.22
C ALA A 186 -0.74 -11.55 14.34
N VAL A 187 -1.87 -11.37 13.65
CA VAL A 187 -2.44 -12.41 12.78
C VAL A 187 -1.52 -12.69 11.58
N SER A 188 -0.99 -11.64 10.92
CA SER A 188 -0.05 -11.78 9.79
C SER A 188 1.20 -12.58 10.18
N LEU A 189 1.76 -12.31 11.37
CA LEU A 189 2.92 -13.03 11.88
C LEU A 189 2.59 -14.49 12.25
N LYS A 190 1.42 -14.74 12.84
CA LYS A 190 0.99 -16.09 13.23
C LYS A 190 0.86 -17.01 12.03
N TYR A 191 0.29 -16.52 10.94
CA TYR A 191 0.02 -17.31 9.74
C TYR A 191 1.10 -17.21 8.65
N VAL A 192 2.07 -16.30 8.79
CA VAL A 192 3.11 -16.04 7.78
C VAL A 192 2.50 -15.59 6.44
N ILE A 193 1.50 -14.69 6.52
CA ILE A 193 0.72 -14.21 5.36
C ILE A 193 0.77 -12.68 5.28
N PRO A 194 0.98 -12.07 4.08
CA PRO A 194 0.83 -10.63 3.89
C PRO A 194 -0.60 -10.18 4.17
N MET A 195 -0.73 -9.21 5.08
CA MET A 195 -2.01 -8.59 5.40
C MET A 195 -1.88 -7.07 5.34
N GLY A 196 -2.91 -6.42 4.80
CA GLY A 196 -3.06 -4.97 4.79
C GLY A 196 -4.06 -4.48 5.83
N THR A 197 -4.07 -3.17 6.07
CA THR A 197 -5.10 -2.55 6.92
C THR A 197 -5.38 -1.14 6.42
N HIS A 198 -6.61 -0.91 5.99
CA HIS A 198 -7.03 0.33 5.33
C HIS A 198 -8.24 0.95 6.01
N ASP A 199 -8.15 2.25 6.33
CA ASP A 199 -9.29 3.04 6.82
C ASP A 199 -10.32 3.24 5.70
N LEU A 200 -11.59 3.02 6.03
CA LEU A 200 -12.72 3.12 5.09
C LEU A 200 -13.41 4.50 5.05
N LYS A 201 -13.02 5.47 5.88
CA LYS A 201 -13.69 6.77 6.02
C LYS A 201 -13.93 7.49 4.69
N ASP A 202 -12.93 7.49 3.80
CA ASP A 202 -12.95 8.24 2.54
C ASP A 202 -12.98 7.28 1.33
N VAL A 203 -13.74 6.20 1.44
CA VAL A 203 -13.94 5.21 0.36
C VAL A 203 -15.35 5.34 -0.21
N PRO A 204 -15.52 5.98 -1.39
CA PRO A 204 -16.85 6.26 -1.91
C PRO A 204 -17.56 5.05 -2.53
N ASP A 205 -16.83 4.03 -3.00
CA ASP A 205 -17.46 2.93 -3.74
C ASP A 205 -16.67 1.62 -3.60
N ALA A 206 -15.47 1.58 -4.17
CA ALA A 206 -14.67 0.37 -4.26
C ALA A 206 -13.24 0.57 -3.75
N ILE A 207 -12.70 -0.50 -3.18
CA ILE A 207 -11.26 -0.74 -3.13
C ILE A 207 -10.95 -1.71 -4.27
N GLU A 208 -9.94 -1.40 -5.07
CA GLU A 208 -9.56 -2.20 -6.22
C GLU A 208 -8.12 -2.68 -6.07
N MET A 209 -7.87 -3.94 -6.40
CA MET A 209 -6.55 -4.42 -6.73
C MET A 209 -6.40 -4.49 -8.24
N ARG A 210 -5.64 -3.55 -8.82
CA ARG A 210 -5.55 -3.38 -10.28
C ARG A 210 -4.18 -2.84 -10.71
N PRO A 211 -3.82 -2.97 -12.00
CA PRO A 211 -2.70 -2.22 -12.56
C PRO A 211 -2.91 -0.71 -12.40
N ALA A 212 -1.84 0.00 -12.05
CA ALA A 212 -1.84 1.45 -11.92
C ALA A 212 -1.91 2.17 -13.28
N THR A 213 -2.50 3.35 -13.27
CA THR A 213 -2.64 4.27 -14.41
C THR A 213 -1.86 5.56 -14.17
N GLU A 214 -1.61 6.34 -15.23
CA GLU A 214 -0.94 7.65 -15.13
C GLU A 214 -1.68 8.70 -14.27
N ASN A 215 -2.98 8.50 -14.07
CA ASN A 215 -3.82 9.36 -13.25
C ASN A 215 -3.72 9.03 -11.76
N ASP A 216 -3.17 7.87 -11.42
CA ASP A 216 -3.05 7.45 -10.04
C ASP A 216 -2.04 8.30 -9.28
N ARG A 217 -2.34 8.58 -8.01
CA ARG A 217 -1.50 9.35 -7.09
C ARG A 217 -1.23 8.54 -5.83
N PHE A 218 0.02 8.59 -5.40
CA PHE A 218 0.47 7.94 -4.18
C PHE A 218 1.09 8.98 -3.26
N LEU A 219 0.48 9.20 -2.10
CA LEU A 219 1.09 10.00 -1.04
C LEU A 219 1.93 9.06 -0.16
N PRO A 220 3.26 9.22 -0.08
CA PRO A 220 4.10 8.39 0.77
C PRO A 220 3.67 8.40 2.24
N PHE A 221 3.79 7.26 2.92
CA PHE A 221 3.54 7.18 4.35
C PHE A 221 4.40 8.21 5.13
N GLY A 222 3.77 8.96 6.03
CA GLY A 222 4.40 10.10 6.71
C GLY A 222 4.31 11.42 5.93
N GLY A 223 3.63 11.43 4.78
CA GLY A 223 3.41 12.58 3.93
C GLY A 223 4.58 12.89 2.99
N GLY A 224 4.64 14.14 2.54
CA GLY A 224 5.63 14.61 1.57
C GLY A 224 5.01 14.89 0.20
N ARG A 225 5.83 14.79 -0.86
CA ARG A 225 5.38 15.02 -2.23
C ARG A 225 4.71 13.77 -2.77
N GLU A 226 3.54 13.93 -3.40
CA GLU A 226 2.90 12.85 -4.13
C GLU A 226 3.82 12.29 -5.22
N GLU A 227 3.75 10.98 -5.38
CA GLU A 227 4.43 10.22 -6.41
C GLU A 227 3.39 9.69 -7.41
N VAL A 228 3.81 9.53 -8.66
CA VAL A 228 3.03 8.77 -9.66
C VAL A 228 3.52 7.32 -9.61
N PRO A 229 2.62 6.33 -9.45
CA PRO A 229 2.94 4.92 -9.59
C PRO A 229 3.62 4.60 -10.93
N ASP A 230 4.40 3.52 -10.97
CA ASP A 230 4.96 3.05 -12.23
C ASP A 230 3.81 2.46 -13.07
N SER A 231 3.75 2.79 -14.36
CA SER A 231 2.66 2.33 -15.23
C SER A 231 2.51 0.81 -15.19
N GLY A 232 1.30 0.32 -14.92
CA GLY A 232 1.00 -1.10 -14.88
C GLY A 232 1.43 -1.83 -13.61
N GLU A 233 2.10 -1.19 -12.65
CA GLU A 233 2.39 -1.85 -11.37
C GLU A 233 1.08 -2.16 -10.64
N VAL A 234 0.97 -3.34 -10.04
CA VAL A 234 -0.26 -3.70 -9.32
C VAL A 234 -0.35 -2.95 -8.00
N VAL A 235 -1.50 -2.32 -7.76
CA VAL A 235 -1.77 -1.48 -6.59
C VAL A 235 -3.09 -1.84 -5.94
N TYR A 236 -3.20 -1.54 -4.64
CA TYR A 236 -4.50 -1.31 -4.01
C TYR A 236 -4.87 0.16 -4.20
N ALA A 237 -6.05 0.46 -4.72
CA ALA A 237 -6.49 1.82 -5.04
C ALA A 237 -7.96 2.07 -4.67
N VAL A 238 -8.28 3.35 -4.45
CA VAL A 238 -9.65 3.86 -4.31
C VAL A 238 -9.80 5.04 -5.26
N GLY A 239 -10.55 4.86 -6.34
CA GLY A 239 -10.48 5.78 -7.48
C GLY A 239 -9.03 5.92 -7.95
N HIS A 240 -8.51 7.14 -8.02
CA HIS A 240 -7.10 7.41 -8.37
C HIS A 240 -6.15 7.51 -7.16
N GLN A 241 -6.63 7.25 -5.94
CA GLN A 241 -5.78 7.28 -4.76
C GLN A 241 -5.21 5.88 -4.49
N VAL A 242 -3.91 5.72 -4.67
CA VAL A 242 -3.21 4.47 -4.33
C VAL A 242 -3.11 4.36 -2.82
N ARG A 243 -3.62 3.24 -2.29
CA ARG A 243 -3.52 2.83 -0.89
C ARG A 243 -2.24 2.03 -0.63
N THR A 244 -1.83 1.18 -1.57
CA THR A 244 -0.59 0.39 -1.47
C THR A 244 0.05 0.24 -2.85
N ARG A 245 1.34 0.58 -2.97
CA ARG A 245 2.15 0.37 -4.18
C ARG A 245 2.76 -1.03 -4.22
N ARG A 246 2.98 -1.54 -5.45
CA ARG A 246 3.65 -2.83 -5.74
C ARG A 246 3.13 -3.92 -4.81
N TRP A 247 1.84 -4.24 -4.98
CA TRP A 247 1.06 -5.22 -4.22
C TRP A 247 1.74 -5.75 -2.96
N THR A 248 1.26 -5.32 -1.78
CA THR A 248 1.80 -5.65 -0.43
C THR A 248 3.13 -5.02 -0.03
N TRP A 249 3.75 -4.14 -0.83
CA TRP A 249 5.05 -3.54 -0.47
C TRP A 249 4.98 -2.26 0.37
N ARG A 250 4.37 -1.16 -0.15
CA ARG A 250 4.45 0.17 0.47
C ARG A 250 3.09 0.84 0.58
N GLN A 251 2.61 0.98 1.81
CA GLN A 251 1.35 1.67 2.13
C GLN A 251 1.47 3.19 1.95
N SER A 252 0.37 3.82 1.55
CA SER A 252 0.20 5.27 1.45
C SER A 252 -0.17 5.90 2.80
N GLU A 253 0.10 7.19 2.93
CA GLU A 253 -0.54 8.03 3.95
C GLU A 253 -2.07 8.02 3.84
N ASN A 254 -2.59 7.93 2.61
CA ASN A 254 -4.02 7.90 2.34
C ASN A 254 -4.59 6.55 2.77
N GLY A 255 -5.58 6.58 3.67
CA GLY A 255 -6.22 5.36 4.17
C GLY A 255 -5.38 4.63 5.22
N LYS A 256 -4.40 5.31 5.81
CA LYS A 256 -3.69 4.82 6.98
C LYS A 256 -4.64 4.70 8.18
N ILE A 257 -4.36 3.75 9.04
CA ILE A 257 -5.07 3.60 10.30
C ILE A 257 -4.63 4.68 11.28
N THR A 258 -5.60 5.30 11.95
CA THR A 258 -5.38 6.33 12.97
C THR A 258 -6.25 6.04 14.20
N ALA A 259 -6.05 6.82 15.26
CA ALA A 259 -6.95 6.78 16.43
C ALA A 259 -8.42 7.13 16.06
N LYS A 260 -8.65 7.82 14.94
CA LYS A 260 -10.00 8.21 14.48
C LYS A 260 -10.65 7.16 13.56
N THR A 261 -9.95 6.08 13.22
CA THR A 261 -10.48 5.02 12.36
C THR A 261 -11.61 4.29 13.08
N SER A 262 -12.80 4.27 12.47
CA SER A 262 -14.00 3.60 12.99
C SER A 262 -14.58 2.54 12.05
N ALA A 263 -14.08 2.47 10.81
CA ALA A 263 -14.37 1.43 9.84
C ALA A 263 -13.09 1.06 9.08
N VAL A 264 -12.85 -0.23 8.89
CA VAL A 264 -11.55 -0.75 8.43
C VAL A 264 -11.73 -1.96 7.51
N PHE A 265 -10.88 -2.05 6.50
CA PHE A 265 -10.76 -3.15 5.54
C PHE A 265 -9.40 -3.83 5.68
N PHE A 266 -9.39 -5.15 5.77
CA PHE A 266 -8.21 -6.00 5.86
C PHE A 266 -8.18 -6.98 4.67
N PRO A 267 -7.32 -6.75 3.66
CA PRO A 267 -6.99 -7.76 2.67
C PRO A 267 -5.97 -8.76 3.24
N ILE A 268 -6.19 -10.05 2.97
CA ILE A 268 -5.37 -11.18 3.39
C ILE A 268 -4.98 -11.94 2.12
N ASP A 269 -3.81 -11.63 1.60
CA ASP A 269 -3.35 -12.05 0.28
C ASP A 269 -2.75 -13.47 0.32
N GLY A 270 -3.16 -14.36 -0.59
CA GLY A 270 -2.59 -15.71 -0.67
C GLY A 270 -2.80 -16.39 -2.03
N PHE A 271 -2.69 -17.71 -2.04
CA PHE A 271 -2.74 -18.53 -3.26
C PHE A 271 -3.58 -19.81 -3.05
N ALA A 272 -4.48 -20.07 -3.99
CA ALA A 272 -5.29 -21.28 -4.07
C ALA A 272 -4.41 -22.53 -4.16
N GLY A 273 -4.71 -23.55 -3.35
CA GLY A 273 -3.96 -24.81 -3.35
C GLY A 273 -2.61 -24.74 -2.65
N PHE A 274 -2.20 -23.56 -2.17
CA PHE A 274 -1.00 -23.39 -1.36
C PHE A 274 -1.33 -22.99 0.08
N ASN A 275 -1.99 -21.85 0.28
CA ASN A 275 -2.27 -21.33 1.62
C ASN A 275 -3.68 -20.73 1.78
N ASP A 276 -4.62 -21.02 0.87
CA ASP A 276 -5.99 -20.52 0.95
C ASP A 276 -6.73 -20.98 2.22
N VAL A 277 -6.43 -22.18 2.73
CA VAL A 277 -6.93 -22.65 4.04
C VAL A 277 -6.41 -21.75 5.17
N ALA A 278 -5.13 -21.37 5.13
CA ALA A 278 -4.54 -20.49 6.12
C ALA A 278 -5.04 -19.04 5.99
N VAL A 279 -5.30 -18.56 4.77
CA VAL A 279 -5.97 -17.27 4.50
C VAL A 279 -7.35 -17.24 5.14
N LYS A 280 -8.17 -18.28 4.93
CA LYS A 280 -9.51 -18.40 5.53
C LYS A 280 -9.43 -18.47 7.06
N ALA A 281 -8.48 -19.23 7.60
CA ALA A 281 -8.26 -19.31 9.05
C ALA A 281 -7.84 -17.96 9.65
N ALA A 282 -6.93 -17.23 9.00
CA ALA A 282 -6.51 -15.89 9.41
C ALA A 282 -7.68 -14.89 9.36
N ALA A 283 -8.53 -14.96 8.32
CA ALA A 283 -9.72 -14.13 8.21
C ALA A 283 -10.71 -14.40 9.36
N ASN A 284 -10.96 -15.68 9.67
CA ASN A 284 -11.85 -16.08 10.75
C ASN A 284 -11.32 -15.62 12.12
N GLU A 285 -10.04 -15.86 12.43
CA GLU A 285 -9.46 -15.41 13.70
C GLU A 285 -9.48 -13.88 13.82
N LEU A 286 -9.14 -13.16 12.74
CA LEU A 286 -9.21 -11.70 12.74
C LEU A 286 -10.63 -11.21 13.00
N ALA A 287 -11.64 -11.81 12.35
CA ALA A 287 -13.04 -11.46 12.55
C ALA A 287 -13.49 -11.70 13.99
N GLU A 288 -13.19 -12.86 14.56
CA GLU A 288 -13.50 -13.20 15.96
C GLU A 288 -12.87 -12.20 16.94
N LYS A 289 -11.61 -11.80 16.70
CA LYS A 289 -10.91 -10.84 17.55
C LYS A 289 -11.44 -9.41 17.37
N LEU A 290 -11.88 -9.03 16.19
CA LEU A 290 -12.55 -7.74 15.99
C LEU A 290 -13.87 -7.68 16.76
N VAL A 291 -14.66 -8.75 16.78
CA VAL A 291 -15.87 -8.82 17.60
C VAL A 291 -15.51 -8.80 19.09
N ALA A 292 -14.65 -9.72 19.53
CA ALA A 292 -14.36 -9.91 20.96
C ALA A 292 -13.61 -8.73 21.59
N CYS A 293 -12.60 -8.19 20.89
CA CYS A 293 -11.77 -7.14 21.44
C CYS A 293 -12.33 -5.75 21.13
N PHE A 294 -13.01 -5.52 20.01
CA PHE A 294 -13.47 -4.18 19.61
C PHE A 294 -14.98 -3.98 19.71
N GLY A 295 -15.77 -5.04 19.91
CA GLY A 295 -17.24 -4.95 19.83
C GLY A 295 -17.71 -4.59 18.43
N ALA A 296 -16.90 -4.88 17.41
CA ALA A 296 -17.15 -4.43 16.05
C ALA A 296 -18.24 -5.26 15.37
N GLU A 297 -18.97 -4.61 14.47
CA GLU A 297 -19.74 -5.34 13.47
C GLU A 297 -18.82 -5.77 12.33
N VAL A 298 -18.86 -7.04 11.94
CA VAL A 298 -17.90 -7.63 11.00
C VAL A 298 -18.60 -8.26 9.80
N ARG A 299 -17.96 -8.17 8.63
CA ARG A 299 -18.27 -8.91 7.41
C ARG A 299 -17.00 -9.57 6.89
N THR A 300 -17.12 -10.79 6.39
CA THR A 300 -16.00 -11.53 5.79
C THR A 300 -16.33 -11.94 4.36
N GLY A 301 -15.29 -12.04 3.55
CA GLY A 301 -15.37 -12.42 2.14
C GLY A 301 -14.15 -13.20 1.70
N PHE A 302 -14.26 -13.84 0.55
CA PHE A 302 -13.17 -14.53 -0.11
C PHE A 302 -13.28 -14.25 -1.61
N VAL A 303 -12.19 -13.77 -2.19
CA VAL A 303 -12.12 -13.35 -3.59
C VAL A 303 -11.10 -14.22 -4.32
N ASP A 304 -11.50 -14.74 -5.47
CA ASP A 304 -10.66 -15.54 -6.36
C ASP A 304 -10.96 -15.19 -7.83
N ARG A 305 -10.38 -15.91 -8.77
CA ARG A 305 -10.57 -15.65 -10.20
C ARG A 305 -12.03 -15.79 -10.64
N ASP A 306 -12.75 -16.75 -10.08
CA ASP A 306 -14.13 -17.06 -10.49
C ASP A 306 -15.13 -16.13 -9.79
N HIS A 307 -14.75 -15.62 -8.63
CA HIS A 307 -15.50 -14.66 -7.82
C HIS A 307 -14.61 -13.45 -7.51
N PRO A 308 -14.33 -12.57 -8.49
CA PRO A 308 -13.33 -11.50 -8.39
C PRO A 308 -13.78 -10.28 -7.57
N GLU A 309 -14.94 -10.39 -6.92
CA GLU A 309 -15.57 -9.30 -6.19
C GLU A 309 -16.16 -9.81 -4.87
N PHE A 310 -15.91 -9.05 -3.80
CA PHE A 310 -16.63 -9.17 -2.55
C PHE A 310 -17.40 -7.89 -2.26
N VAL A 311 -18.68 -8.02 -1.90
CA VAL A 311 -19.57 -6.88 -1.67
C VAL A 311 -20.18 -6.94 -0.28
N TRP A 312 -20.21 -5.81 0.42
CA TRP A 312 -20.75 -5.73 1.77
C TRP A 312 -21.54 -4.44 2.03
N SER A 313 -22.33 -4.48 3.10
CA SER A 313 -23.02 -3.35 3.70
C SER A 313 -23.19 -3.59 5.20
N PHE A 314 -23.23 -2.50 5.97
CA PHE A 314 -23.56 -2.46 7.39
C PHE A 314 -24.91 -1.75 7.56
#